data_AF-A0A066XFZ7-F1
#
_entry.id   AF-A0A066XFZ7-F1
#
_cell.length_a   1.000
_cell.length_b   1.000
_cell.length_c   1.000
_cell.angle_alpha   90.00
_cell.angle_beta   90.00
_cell.angle_gamma   90.00
#
_symmetry.space_group_name_H-M   'P 1'
#
loop_
_entity.id
_entity.type
_entity.pdbx_description
1 polymer ?
#
loop_
_entity_poly.entity_id
_entity_poly.type
_entity_poly.pdbx_seq_one_letter_code
_entity_poly.pdbx_strand_id
1 'polypeptide(L)'
;MPPLACDPQGDLTLRVNQKDILVYSRTVARSSTVFRAMLFTGFAESKPEGESAWTVDLPDDEFHPTLLLLTMIYGNFASVPDTLKPEELYQLLVVADKYDMIHTLKPMVSTWYRPHKDAITVVGNEIVVLVITIN
;
A
#
# COMPACT_ATOMS: atom_id res chain seq x y z
N MET A 1 -12.97 -18.03 -1.97
CA MET A 1 -13.34 -16.93 -1.05
C MET A 1 -13.57 -15.69 -1.91
N PRO A 2 -14.61 -14.88 -1.68
CA PRO A 2 -14.76 -13.62 -2.41
C PRO A 2 -13.55 -12.70 -2.11
N PRO A 3 -13.14 -11.82 -3.04
CA PRO A 3 -12.05 -10.89 -2.82
C PRO A 3 -12.40 -9.92 -1.70
N LEU A 4 -11.38 -9.43 -1.00
CA LEU A 4 -11.55 -8.32 -0.07
C LEU A 4 -11.77 -7.05 -0.89
N ALA A 5 -12.93 -6.42 -0.76
CA ALA A 5 -13.27 -5.24 -1.55
C ALA A 5 -12.85 -3.95 -0.84
N CYS A 6 -11.90 -3.21 -1.43
CA CYS A 6 -11.71 -1.79 -1.10
C CYS A 6 -12.83 -0.94 -1.72
N ASP A 7 -13.35 -1.37 -2.88
CA ASP A 7 -14.51 -0.81 -3.56
C ASP A 7 -15.37 -1.95 -4.14
N PRO A 8 -16.67 -2.08 -3.78
CA PRO A 8 -17.56 -3.09 -4.33
C PRO A 8 -17.78 -2.99 -5.86
N GLN A 9 -17.50 -1.85 -6.46
CA GLN A 9 -17.61 -1.60 -7.92
C GLN A 9 -16.25 -1.63 -8.61
N GLY A 10 -15.22 -2.23 -7.98
CA GLY A 10 -13.89 -2.34 -8.55
C GLY A 10 -13.87 -3.03 -9.92
N ASP A 11 -12.94 -2.61 -10.78
CA ASP A 11 -12.73 -3.14 -12.13
C ASP A 11 -11.40 -3.90 -12.29
N LEU A 12 -10.63 -4.02 -11.21
CA LEU A 12 -9.33 -4.66 -11.16
C LEU A 12 -9.21 -5.49 -9.88
N THR A 13 -8.75 -6.73 -10.00
CA THR A 13 -8.32 -7.56 -8.87
C THR A 13 -6.81 -7.53 -8.75
N LEU A 14 -6.29 -7.07 -7.61
CA LEU A 14 -4.89 -7.25 -7.25
C LEU A 14 -4.77 -8.55 -6.45
N ARG A 15 -4.04 -9.54 -6.97
CA ARG A 15 -3.75 -10.78 -6.26
C ARG A 15 -2.41 -10.67 -5.54
N VAL A 16 -2.46 -10.29 -4.27
CA VAL A 16 -1.29 -10.07 -3.43
C VAL A 16 -1.00 -11.33 -2.64
N ASN A 17 0.12 -12.00 -2.94
CA ASN A 17 0.51 -13.26 -2.32
C ASN A 17 -0.68 -14.25 -2.18
N GLN A 18 -1.32 -14.55 -3.32
CA GLN A 18 -2.48 -15.45 -3.45
C GLN A 18 -3.79 -15.00 -2.80
N LYS A 19 -3.86 -13.75 -2.32
CA LYS A 19 -5.09 -13.17 -1.76
C LYS A 19 -5.60 -12.05 -2.66
N ASP A 20 -6.87 -12.13 -3.00
CA ASP A 20 -7.49 -11.21 -3.95
C ASP A 20 -8.07 -9.98 -3.25
N ILE A 21 -7.70 -8.79 -3.75
CA ILE A 21 -8.23 -7.49 -3.34
C ILE A 21 -8.89 -6.83 -4.54
N LEU A 22 -10.18 -6.54 -4.43
CA LEU A 22 -10.94 -5.85 -5.48
C LEU A 22 -10.82 -4.33 -5.32
N VAL A 23 -10.35 -3.68 -6.38
CA VAL A 23 -10.04 -2.25 -6.43
C VAL A 23 -10.56 -1.59 -7.71
N TYR A 24 -10.72 -0.28 -7.68
CA TYR A 24 -10.88 0.56 -8.86
C TYR A 24 -9.50 0.97 -9.41
N SER A 25 -9.17 0.50 -10.61
CA SER A 25 -7.89 0.70 -11.28
C SER A 25 -7.47 2.17 -11.35
N ARG A 26 -8.42 3.08 -11.62
CA ARG A 26 -8.16 4.52 -11.70
C ARG A 26 -7.78 5.14 -10.35
N THR A 27 -8.35 4.66 -9.24
CA THR A 27 -8.02 5.17 -7.90
C THR A 27 -6.59 4.82 -7.54
N VAL A 28 -6.19 3.57 -7.80
CA VAL A 28 -4.83 3.08 -7.57
C VAL A 28 -3.83 3.84 -8.47
N ALA A 29 -4.08 3.93 -9.77
CA ALA A 29 -3.21 4.65 -10.70
C ALA A 29 -3.12 6.16 -10.46
N ARG A 30 -4.16 6.77 -9.89
CA ARG A 30 -4.11 8.20 -9.53
C ARG A 30 -3.23 8.44 -8.30
N SER A 31 -3.07 7.42 -7.46
CA SER A 31 -2.30 7.50 -6.22
C SER A 31 -0.86 6.99 -6.36
N SER A 32 -0.52 6.35 -7.48
CA SER A 32 0.78 5.72 -7.71
C SER A 32 1.21 5.87 -9.17
N THR A 33 2.37 6.48 -9.40
CA THR A 33 2.96 6.57 -10.74
C THR A 33 3.35 5.20 -11.29
N VAL A 34 3.79 4.29 -10.41
CA VAL A 34 4.16 2.91 -10.74
C VAL A 34 2.95 2.11 -11.19
N PHE A 35 1.87 2.09 -10.41
CA PHE A 35 0.63 1.43 -10.85
C PHE A 35 0.05 2.08 -12.10
N ARG A 36 0.15 3.40 -12.26
CA ARG A 36 -0.29 4.07 -13.49
C ARG A 36 0.44 3.54 -14.72
N ALA A 37 1.76 3.37 -14.64
CA ALA A 37 2.53 2.79 -15.73
C ALA A 37 2.13 1.32 -15.94
N MET A 38 2.23 0.50 -14.91
CA MET A 38 1.91 -0.94 -14.93
C MET A 38 0.53 -1.24 -15.56
N LEU A 39 -0.50 -0.49 -15.17
CA LEU A 39 -1.88 -0.77 -15.57
C LEU A 39 -2.29 -0.19 -16.93
N PHE A 40 -1.57 0.82 -17.45
CA PHE A 40 -2.03 1.61 -18.61
C PHE A 40 -0.97 1.90 -19.68
N THR A 41 0.23 1.33 -19.62
CA THR A 41 1.28 1.55 -20.64
C THR A 41 1.68 0.29 -21.42
N GLY A 42 0.84 -0.74 -21.44
CA GLY A 42 1.04 -1.93 -22.29
C GLY A 42 1.94 -3.00 -21.69
N PHE A 43 2.13 -3.00 -20.37
CA PHE A 43 2.74 -4.11 -19.65
C PHE A 43 1.80 -5.33 -19.62
N ALA A 44 2.29 -6.49 -19.17
CA ALA A 44 1.49 -7.71 -19.04
C ALA A 44 0.31 -7.52 -18.08
N GLU A 45 0.46 -6.63 -17.11
CA GLU A 45 -0.52 -6.23 -16.10
C GLU A 45 -1.53 -5.20 -16.61
N SER A 46 -1.34 -4.65 -17.81
CA SER A 46 -2.22 -3.64 -18.36
C SER A 46 -3.62 -4.17 -18.63
N LYS A 47 -4.59 -3.24 -18.69
CA LYS A 47 -6.00 -3.60 -18.90
C LYS A 47 -6.16 -4.48 -20.15
N PRO A 48 -6.76 -5.68 -20.04
CA PRO A 48 -6.98 -6.53 -21.20
C PRO A 48 -7.97 -5.88 -22.16
N GLU A 49 -7.86 -6.21 -23.44
CA GLU A 49 -8.87 -5.84 -24.43
C GLU A 49 -10.14 -6.68 -24.24
N GLY A 50 -11.31 -6.05 -24.38
CA GLY A 50 -12.62 -6.70 -24.26
C GLY A 50 -13.13 -6.83 -22.82
N GLU A 51 -13.88 -7.90 -22.55
CA GLU A 51 -14.60 -8.14 -21.28
C GLU A 51 -13.88 -9.15 -20.35
N SER A 52 -12.61 -9.46 -20.63
CA SER A 52 -11.84 -10.38 -19.80
C SER A 52 -11.64 -9.84 -18.39
N ALA A 53 -11.71 -10.73 -17.39
CA ALA A 53 -11.41 -10.38 -16.02
C ALA A 53 -9.99 -9.81 -15.90
N TRP A 54 -9.86 -8.64 -15.28
CA TRP A 54 -8.56 -7.99 -15.10
C TRP A 54 -8.00 -8.34 -13.72
N THR A 55 -7.01 -9.23 -13.70
CA THR A 55 -6.29 -9.61 -12.48
C THR A 55 -4.81 -9.35 -12.67
N VAL A 56 -4.17 -8.72 -11.69
CA VAL A 56 -2.73 -8.48 -11.64
C VAL A 56 -2.15 -9.24 -10.46
N ASP A 57 -1.23 -10.16 -10.74
CA ASP A 57 -0.56 -10.96 -9.71
C ASP A 57 0.63 -10.18 -9.14
N LEU A 58 0.66 -10.03 -7.82
CA LEU A 58 1.71 -9.37 -7.04
C LEU A 58 2.28 -10.38 -6.03
N PRO A 59 3.06 -11.38 -6.49
CA PRO A 59 3.50 -12.50 -5.64
C PRO A 59 4.53 -12.10 -4.58
N ASP A 60 5.33 -11.07 -4.87
CA ASP A 60 6.42 -10.59 -3.99
C ASP A 60 5.94 -9.56 -2.96
N ASP A 61 4.66 -9.21 -2.97
CA ASP A 61 4.08 -8.21 -2.07
C ASP A 61 3.48 -8.85 -0.82
N GLU A 62 3.71 -8.20 0.32
CA GLU A 62 3.09 -8.59 1.57
C GLU A 62 1.64 -8.10 1.66
N PHE A 63 0.73 -9.03 1.97
CA PHE A 63 -0.72 -8.75 1.92
C PHE A 63 -1.18 -7.61 2.84
N HIS A 64 -0.74 -7.64 4.11
CA HIS A 64 -1.21 -6.68 5.12
C HIS A 64 -0.77 -5.23 4.84
N PRO A 65 0.52 -4.92 4.58
CA PRO A 65 0.93 -3.56 4.25
C PRO A 65 0.32 -3.06 2.94
N THR A 66 0.18 -3.92 1.91
CA THR A 66 -0.48 -3.54 0.66
C THR A 66 -1.95 -3.22 0.88
N LEU A 67 -2.67 -4.05 1.62
CA LEU A 67 -4.07 -3.78 1.97
C LEU A 67 -4.20 -2.46 2.74
N LEU A 68 -3.36 -2.23 3.74
CA LEU A 68 -3.40 -1.01 4.54
C LEU A 68 -3.18 0.24 3.66
N LEU A 69 -2.18 0.21 2.78
CA LEU A 69 -1.90 1.29 1.84
C LEU A 69 -3.10 1.55 0.90
N LEU A 70 -3.74 0.49 0.40
CA LEU A 70 -4.95 0.59 -0.41
C LEU A 70 -6.10 1.22 0.39
N THR A 71 -6.37 0.74 1.62
CA THR A 71 -7.40 1.31 2.51
C THR A 71 -7.25 2.82 2.69
N MET A 72 -6.00 3.32 2.79
CA MET A 72 -5.72 4.75 2.93
C MET A 72 -6.10 5.56 1.68
N ILE A 73 -5.80 5.07 0.47
CA ILE A 73 -6.13 5.81 -0.77
C ILE A 73 -7.63 5.81 -1.10
N TYR A 74 -8.38 4.84 -0.56
CA TYR A 74 -9.85 4.87 -0.58
C TYR A 74 -10.45 5.77 0.51
N GLY A 75 -9.62 6.38 1.36
CA GLY A 75 -10.08 7.30 2.41
C GLY A 75 -10.76 6.61 3.59
N ASN A 76 -10.68 5.28 3.71
CA ASN A 76 -11.27 4.54 4.82
C ASN A 76 -10.36 4.55 6.07
N PHE A 77 -10.09 5.74 6.60
CA PHE A 77 -9.23 5.91 7.78
C PHE A 77 -9.82 5.30 9.06
N ALA A 78 -11.13 5.03 9.11
CA ALA A 78 -11.74 4.32 10.24
C ALA A 78 -11.23 2.88 10.39
N SER A 79 -10.72 2.28 9.31
CA SER A 79 -10.10 0.94 9.32
C SER A 79 -8.56 1.00 9.40
N VAL A 80 -7.98 2.20 9.49
CA VAL A 80 -6.53 2.40 9.64
C VAL A 80 -6.19 2.41 11.12
N PRO A 81 -5.23 1.59 11.59
CA PRO A 81 -4.89 1.53 13.01
C PRO A 81 -4.20 2.82 13.46
N ASP A 82 -4.49 3.27 14.69
CA ASP A 82 -3.83 4.43 15.30
C ASP A 82 -2.38 4.14 15.76
N THR A 83 -1.95 2.89 15.74
CA THR A 83 -0.59 2.50 16.12
C THR A 83 -0.14 1.32 15.28
N LEU A 84 1.09 1.39 14.80
CA LEU A 84 1.79 0.29 14.13
C LEU A 84 3.04 -0.05 14.93
N LYS A 85 3.36 -1.34 15.02
CA LYS A 85 4.67 -1.77 15.52
C LYS A 85 5.77 -1.36 14.53
N PRO A 86 7.03 -1.22 14.97
CA PRO A 86 8.13 -0.82 14.09
C PRO A 86 8.26 -1.67 12.83
N GLU A 87 8.08 -2.99 12.94
CA GLU A 87 8.12 -3.93 11.81
C GLU A 87 6.97 -3.72 10.81
N GLU A 88 5.76 -3.43 11.30
CA GLU A 88 4.58 -3.17 10.46
C GLU A 88 4.74 -1.82 9.73
N LEU A 89 5.26 -0.80 10.43
CA LEU A 89 5.57 0.49 9.84
C LEU A 89 6.66 0.38 8.77
N TYR A 90 7.71 -0.40 9.04
CA TYR A 90 8.77 -0.67 8.05
C TYR A 90 8.21 -1.36 6.81
N GLN A 91 7.40 -2.42 6.97
CA GLN A 91 6.78 -3.12 5.85
C GLN A 91 5.86 -2.20 5.03
N LEU A 92 5.08 -1.34 5.70
CA LEU A 92 4.24 -0.34 5.02
C LEU A 92 5.10 0.66 4.22
N LEU A 93 6.21 1.13 4.79
CA LEU A 93 7.13 2.04 4.10
C LEU A 93 7.76 1.38 2.87
N VAL A 94 8.17 0.11 2.96
CA VAL A 94 8.72 -0.64 1.81
C VAL A 94 7.71 -0.71 0.66
N VAL A 95 6.45 -1.06 0.95
CA VAL A 95 5.40 -1.12 -0.08
C VAL A 95 5.08 0.27 -0.62
N ALA A 96 4.97 1.27 0.25
CA ALA A 96 4.68 2.63 -0.17
C ALA A 96 5.81 3.23 -1.03
N ASP A 97 7.07 2.94 -0.75
CA ASP A 97 8.20 3.34 -1.57
C ASP A 97 8.18 2.63 -2.93
N LYS A 98 8.01 1.29 -2.93
CA LYS A 98 7.93 0.46 -4.14
C LYS A 98 6.92 0.99 -5.16
N TYR A 99 5.79 1.50 -4.70
CA TYR A 99 4.72 2.01 -5.56
C TYR A 99 4.69 3.54 -5.69
N ASP A 100 5.69 4.27 -5.19
CA ASP A 100 5.73 5.75 -5.21
C ASP A 100 4.49 6.40 -4.53
N MET A 101 4.17 5.88 -3.34
CA MET A 101 2.99 6.21 -2.54
C MET A 101 3.31 6.72 -1.14
N ILE A 102 4.58 7.02 -0.81
CA ILE A 102 4.98 7.57 0.51
C ILE A 102 4.16 8.80 0.89
N HIS A 103 3.80 9.64 -0.09
CA HIS A 103 2.99 10.83 0.11
C HIS A 103 1.60 10.54 0.71
N THR A 104 1.05 9.33 0.47
CA THR A 104 -0.27 8.92 0.99
C THR A 104 -0.25 8.70 2.50
N LEU A 105 0.94 8.46 3.09
CA LEU A 105 1.10 8.20 4.51
C LEU A 105 1.00 9.46 5.37
N LYS A 106 1.17 10.65 4.77
CA LYS A 106 1.23 11.95 5.45
C LYS A 106 0.15 12.18 6.52
N PRO A 107 -1.13 11.81 6.32
CA PRO A 107 -2.17 12.00 7.34
C PRO A 107 -1.90 11.24 8.63
N MET A 108 -1.18 10.11 8.57
CA MET A 108 -0.97 9.19 9.70
C MET A 108 0.42 9.27 10.31
N VAL A 109 1.38 9.93 9.65
CA VAL A 109 2.78 10.00 10.11
C VAL A 109 2.88 10.42 11.57
N SER A 110 2.20 11.50 11.99
CA SER A 110 2.28 11.94 13.39
C SER A 110 1.68 10.95 14.36
N THR A 111 0.62 10.25 13.95
CA THR A 111 -0.09 9.28 14.79
C THR A 111 0.77 8.05 15.03
N TRP A 112 1.37 7.50 13.97
CA TRP A 112 2.24 6.33 14.07
C TRP A 112 3.62 6.63 14.64
N TYR A 113 4.12 7.86 14.50
CA TYR A 113 5.43 8.24 15.00
C TYR A 113 5.45 8.54 16.51
N ARG A 114 4.38 9.14 17.05
CA ARG A 114 4.31 9.56 18.46
C ARG A 114 4.72 8.47 19.47
N PRO A 115 4.28 7.21 19.33
CA PRO A 115 4.65 6.14 20.27
C PRO A 115 6.14 5.77 20.22
N HIS A 116 6.81 6.03 19.09
CA HIS A 116 8.20 5.62 18.84
C HIS A 116 9.20 6.77 18.99
N LYS A 117 8.75 7.97 19.40
CA LYS A 117 9.55 9.19 19.44
C LYS A 117 10.89 9.06 20.22
N ASP A 118 10.92 8.19 21.24
CA ASP A 118 12.09 8.01 22.12
C ASP A 118 13.09 7.00 21.54
N ALA A 119 12.70 6.22 20.51
CA ALA A 119 13.56 5.29 19.78
C ALA A 119 14.18 5.90 18.52
N ILE A 120 13.95 7.20 18.28
CA ILE A 120 14.25 7.87 17.01
C ILE A 120 15.33 8.92 17.24
N THR A 121 16.37 8.86 16.41
CA THR A 121 17.46 9.83 16.42
C THR A 121 17.36 10.67 15.15
N VAL A 122 17.35 12.00 15.29
CA VAL A 122 17.48 12.91 14.16
C VAL A 122 18.94 12.97 13.76
N VAL A 123 19.26 12.60 12.52
CA VAL A 123 20.62 12.68 11.97
C VAL A 123 20.59 13.72 10.84
N GLY A 124 21.06 14.93 11.13
CA GLY A 124 21.01 16.04 10.17
C GLY A 124 19.57 16.51 9.90
N ASN A 125 19.16 16.51 8.63
CA ASN A 125 17.80 16.86 8.18
C ASN A 125 16.88 15.63 8.03
N GLU A 126 17.36 14.44 8.39
CA GLU A 126 16.67 13.17 8.20
C GLU A 126 16.18 12.60 9.53
N ILE A 127 14.97 12.04 9.51
CA ILE A 127 14.40 11.30 10.64
C ILE A 127 14.77 9.83 10.44
N VAL A 128 15.65 9.30 11.30
CA VAL A 128 16.13 7.91 11.22
C VAL A 128 15.44 7.07 12.29
N VAL A 129 14.56 6.15 11.88
CA VAL A 129 13.93 5.19 12.78
C VAL A 129 14.88 4.02 12.99
N LEU A 130 15.43 3.92 14.20
CA LEU A 130 16.28 2.80 14.60
C LEU A 130 15.39 1.60 14.93
N VAL A 131 15.17 0.71 13.95
CA VAL A 131 14.52 -0.58 14.20
C VAL A 131 15.56 -1.51 14.83
N ILE A 132 15.62 -1.51 16.17
CA ILE A 132 16.47 -2.45 16.90
C ILE A 132 15.72 -3.78 16.99
N THR A 133 16.04 -4.72 16.10
CA THR A 133 15.57 -6.09 16.21
C THR A 133 16.34 -6.78 17.34
N ILE A 134 15.66 -7.13 18.43
CA ILE A 134 16.24 -8.00 19.47
C ILE A 134 15.98 -9.44 19.01
N ASN A 135 17.06 -10.16 18.66
CA ASN A 135 17.05 -11.60 18.38
C ASN A 135 16.77 -12.41 19.66
#